data_AF-A0A0K2F2G2-F1
#
_entry.id   AF-A0A0K2F2G2-F1
#
_cell.length_a   1.000
_cell.length_b   1.000
_cell.length_c   1.000
_cell.angle_alpha   90.00
_cell.angle_beta   90.00
_cell.angle_gamma   90.00
#
_symmetry.space_group_name_H-M   'P 1'
#
loop_
_entity.id
_entity.type
_entity.pdbx_description
1 polymer ?
#
loop_
_entity_poly.entity_id
_entity_poly.type
_entity_poly.pdbx_seq_one_letter_code
_entity_poly.pdbx_strand_id
1 'polypeptide(L)'
;HGTLYTRTHVDVDSVAKTKAVEAVLEAKEELKDLIDIQVVAFAQSGFFVDLESESLIRKSLDMGCDLVGGVDPATRENNVEGSLDLCFKLAKEYDVDIDYHIHDIGTVGVYSINRLAQKTIENGYKGRVTTSHAWCFADAPSEWLDEAIPLYKDSGMKFVTC
;
A
#
# COMPACT_ATOMS: atom_id res chain seq x y z
N HIS A 1 -24.62 -9.83 -1.95
CA HIS A 1 -23.83 -11.03 -1.64
C HIS A 1 -23.33 -11.10 -0.19
N GLY A 2 -23.85 -10.31 0.77
CA GLY A 2 -23.54 -10.48 2.20
C GLY A 2 -22.17 -9.97 2.68
N THR A 3 -21.45 -9.18 1.87
CA THR A 3 -20.19 -8.52 2.29
C THR A 3 -20.47 -7.41 3.29
N LEU A 4 -19.83 -7.48 4.46
CA LEU A 4 -19.99 -6.51 5.56
C LEU A 4 -18.71 -5.71 5.86
N TYR A 5 -17.58 -6.09 5.25
CA TYR A 5 -16.28 -5.45 5.46
C TYR A 5 -15.58 -5.31 4.12
N THR A 6 -14.95 -4.16 3.88
CA THR A 6 -14.12 -3.96 2.69
C THR A 6 -12.99 -2.97 2.97
N ARG A 7 -11.93 -3.08 2.16
CA ARG A 7 -10.88 -2.08 2.05
C ARG A 7 -10.87 -1.57 0.62
N THR A 8 -10.96 -0.26 0.44
CA THR A 8 -10.88 0.39 -0.87
C THR A 8 -9.65 1.26 -0.96
N HIS A 9 -9.03 1.25 -2.14
CA HIS A 9 -7.98 2.19 -2.49
C HIS A 9 -8.60 3.40 -3.18
N VAL A 10 -8.11 4.59 -2.87
CA VAL A 10 -8.61 5.83 -3.45
C VAL A 10 -7.44 6.61 -4.04
N ASP A 11 -7.52 6.86 -5.34
CA ASP A 11 -6.48 7.58 -6.08
C ASP A 11 -6.27 8.99 -5.53
N VAL A 12 -5.02 9.29 -5.21
CA VAL A 12 -4.54 10.59 -4.77
C VAL A 12 -3.35 10.99 -5.65
N ASP A 13 -3.59 11.96 -6.52
CA ASP A 13 -2.59 12.51 -7.45
C ASP A 13 -2.88 13.99 -7.79
N SER A 14 -2.01 14.64 -8.57
CA SER A 14 -2.14 16.06 -8.94
C SER A 14 -3.44 16.41 -9.69
N VAL A 15 -4.09 15.43 -10.33
CA VAL A 15 -5.35 15.62 -11.06
C VAL A 15 -6.54 15.49 -10.11
N ALA A 16 -6.66 14.35 -9.42
CA ALA A 16 -7.75 14.04 -8.51
C ALA A 16 -7.71 14.89 -7.22
N LYS A 17 -6.50 15.25 -6.79
CA LYS A 17 -6.20 15.87 -5.49
C LYS A 17 -6.84 15.05 -4.37
N THR A 18 -7.64 15.67 -3.51
CA THR A 18 -8.39 15.02 -2.43
C THR A 18 -9.85 14.76 -2.79
N LYS A 19 -10.30 15.11 -3.99
CA LYS A 19 -11.73 15.07 -4.36
C LYS A 19 -12.33 13.66 -4.25
N ALA A 20 -11.57 12.65 -4.68
CA ALA A 20 -12.01 11.26 -4.56
C ALA A 20 -12.05 10.81 -3.09
N VAL A 21 -11.08 11.26 -2.28
CA VAL A 21 -11.02 10.96 -0.84
C VAL A 21 -12.20 11.60 -0.11
N GLU A 22 -12.53 12.86 -0.40
CA GLU A 22 -13.70 13.56 0.17
C GLU A 22 -14.98 12.77 -0.06
N ALA A 23 -15.25 12.40 -1.32
CA ALA A 23 -16.45 11.65 -1.68
C ALA A 23 -16.51 10.25 -1.04
N VAL A 24 -15.38 9.54 -0.96
CA VAL A 24 -15.33 8.20 -0.37
C VAL A 24 -15.50 8.25 1.14
N LEU A 25 -14.92 9.23 1.83
CA LEU A 25 -15.09 9.40 3.27
C LEU A 25 -16.51 9.82 3.63
N GLU A 26 -17.15 10.69 2.83
CA GLU A 26 -18.57 11.03 2.99
C GLU A 26 -19.45 9.77 2.84
N ALA A 27 -19.23 8.99 1.77
CA ALA A 27 -19.97 7.75 1.54
C ALA A 27 -19.72 6.70 2.64
N LYS A 28 -18.50 6.62 3.18
CA LYS A 28 -18.15 5.74 4.32
C LYS A 28 -19.03 6.04 5.53
N GLU A 29 -19.23 7.32 5.86
CA GLU A 29 -20.09 7.72 6.98
C GLU A 29 -21.57 7.40 6.72
N GLU A 30 -22.06 7.65 5.51
CA GLU A 30 -23.45 7.33 5.12
C GLU A 30 -23.75 5.82 5.17
N LEU A 31 -22.74 4.98 4.94
CA LEU A 31 -22.87 3.52 4.83
C LEU A 31 -22.51 2.76 6.11
N LYS A 32 -22.18 3.45 7.21
CA LYS A 32 -21.70 2.81 8.46
C LYS A 32 -22.66 1.77 9.07
N ASP A 33 -23.96 1.89 8.81
CA ASP A 33 -24.98 0.94 9.29
C ASP A 33 -25.08 -0.32 8.41
N LEU A 34 -24.35 -0.37 7.29
CA LEU A 34 -24.43 -1.43 6.28
C LEU A 34 -23.10 -2.16 6.06
N ILE A 35 -21.98 -1.43 6.03
CA ILE A 35 -20.66 -1.97 5.70
C ILE A 35 -19.55 -1.17 6.38
N ASP A 36 -18.56 -1.88 6.91
CA ASP A 36 -17.33 -1.29 7.43
C ASP A 36 -16.32 -1.11 6.29
N ILE A 37 -15.92 0.13 6.03
CA ILE A 37 -15.03 0.50 4.94
C ILE A 37 -13.71 1.04 5.49
N GLN A 38 -12.60 0.39 5.16
CA GLN A 38 -11.27 0.96 5.29
C GLN A 38 -10.87 1.68 4.00
N VAL A 39 -10.25 2.85 4.13
CA VAL A 39 -9.85 3.70 3.00
C VAL A 39 -8.34 3.84 2.98
N VAL A 40 -7.71 3.40 1.89
CA VAL A 40 -6.28 3.55 1.63
C VAL A 40 -6.06 4.81 0.80
N ALA A 41 -5.33 5.80 1.33
CA ALA A 41 -4.83 6.93 0.55
C ALA A 41 -3.74 6.40 -0.39
N PHE A 42 -4.03 6.36 -1.69
CA PHE A 42 -3.24 5.61 -2.65
C PHE A 42 -2.58 6.50 -3.70
N ALA A 43 -1.25 6.56 -3.67
CA ALA A 43 -0.45 7.30 -4.64
C ALA A 43 -0.33 6.53 -5.97
N GLN A 44 -1.45 6.36 -6.69
CA GLN A 44 -1.54 5.60 -7.95
C GLN A 44 -0.57 6.11 -9.03
N SER A 45 -0.31 7.41 -9.07
CA SER A 45 0.64 7.98 -10.03
C SER A 45 2.11 7.77 -9.64
N GLY A 46 2.41 7.34 -8.40
CA GLY A 46 3.77 7.18 -7.87
C GLY A 46 4.32 8.47 -7.24
N PHE A 47 4.95 8.35 -6.07
CA PHE A 47 5.51 9.44 -5.29
C PHE A 47 6.67 10.17 -5.99
N PHE A 48 7.48 9.45 -6.76
CA PHE A 48 8.66 9.98 -7.46
C PHE A 48 8.37 10.31 -8.93
N VAL A 49 7.13 10.07 -9.39
CA VAL A 49 6.65 10.44 -10.72
C VAL A 49 5.77 11.69 -10.64
N ASP A 50 4.79 11.70 -9.75
CA ASP A 50 3.98 12.88 -9.44
C ASP A 50 4.42 13.45 -8.10
N LEU A 51 5.21 14.53 -8.15
CA LEU A 51 5.83 15.14 -6.98
C LEU A 51 4.83 15.86 -6.05
N GLU A 52 3.58 16.07 -6.47
CA GLU A 52 2.54 16.58 -5.57
C GLU A 52 2.00 15.49 -4.63
N SER A 53 2.22 14.21 -4.97
CA SER A 53 1.65 13.05 -4.27
C SER A 53 1.95 13.04 -2.77
N GLU A 54 3.18 13.32 -2.34
CA GLU A 54 3.50 13.33 -0.89
C GLU A 54 2.60 14.30 -0.13
N SER A 55 2.46 15.53 -0.64
CA SER A 55 1.66 16.57 0.02
C SER A 55 0.17 16.25 0.01
N LEU A 56 -0.32 15.60 -1.04
CA LEU A 56 -1.73 15.22 -1.19
C LEU A 56 -2.08 14.00 -0.33
N ILE A 57 -1.17 13.04 -0.21
CA ILE A 57 -1.33 11.90 0.70
C ILE A 57 -1.37 12.37 2.14
N ARG A 58 -0.48 13.30 2.55
CA ARG A 58 -0.53 13.92 3.89
C ARG A 58 -1.90 14.53 4.20
N LYS A 59 -2.47 15.28 3.25
CA LYS A 59 -3.82 15.85 3.38
C LYS A 59 -4.89 14.76 3.48
N SER A 60 -4.78 13.72 2.67
CA SER A 60 -5.74 12.60 2.67
C SER A 60 -5.72 11.82 3.99
N LEU A 61 -4.54 11.63 4.58
CA LEU A 61 -4.40 11.03 5.92
C LEU A 61 -4.95 11.94 7.02
N ASP A 62 -4.70 13.25 6.94
CA ASP A 62 -5.28 14.24 7.87
C ASP A 62 -6.82 14.28 7.82
N MET A 63 -7.40 13.99 6.66
CA MET A 63 -8.86 13.87 6.49
C MET A 63 -9.45 12.57 7.07
N GLY A 64 -8.63 11.57 7.41
CA GLY A 64 -9.08 10.33 8.03
C GLY A 64 -9.05 9.08 7.16
N CYS A 65 -8.23 9.03 6.11
CA CYS A 65 -7.89 7.75 5.49
C CYS A 65 -7.22 6.82 6.52
N ASP A 66 -7.62 5.55 6.54
CA ASP A 66 -7.21 4.58 7.57
C ASP A 66 -5.83 3.95 7.29
N LEU A 67 -5.38 3.96 6.03
CA LEU A 67 -4.10 3.41 5.58
C LEU A 67 -3.45 4.31 4.51
N VAL A 68 -2.15 4.09 4.29
CA VAL A 68 -1.41 4.64 3.15
C VAL A 68 -0.94 3.54 2.19
N GLY A 69 -0.90 3.85 0.90
CA GLY A 69 -0.44 2.93 -0.13
C GLY A 69 0.33 3.62 -1.25
N GLY A 70 1.19 2.86 -1.91
CA GLY A 70 1.89 3.24 -3.14
C GLY A 70 1.84 2.11 -4.18
N VAL A 71 2.50 2.31 -5.32
CA VAL A 71 2.48 1.37 -6.45
C VAL A 71 3.89 1.11 -6.99
N ASP A 72 4.18 -0.14 -7.35
CA ASP A 72 5.34 -0.62 -8.11
C ASP A 72 6.65 0.17 -7.86
N PRO A 73 7.33 -0.08 -6.72
CA PRO A 73 8.55 0.62 -6.32
C PRO A 73 9.68 0.56 -7.37
N ALA A 74 9.70 -0.46 -8.22
CA ALA A 74 10.72 -0.63 -9.24
C ALA A 74 10.32 -0.03 -10.59
N THR A 75 9.24 -0.52 -11.23
CA THR A 75 8.94 -0.11 -12.61
C THR A 75 8.21 1.23 -12.69
N ARG A 76 7.37 1.57 -11.70
CA ARG A 76 6.65 2.84 -11.68
C ARG A 76 7.49 3.95 -11.06
N GLU A 77 8.05 3.71 -9.87
CA GLU A 77 8.78 4.73 -9.12
C GLU A 77 10.23 4.89 -9.57
N ASN A 78 10.81 3.84 -10.19
CA ASN A 78 12.25 3.73 -10.49
C ASN A 78 13.17 4.02 -9.28
N ASN A 79 12.64 3.81 -8.07
CA ASN A 79 13.33 4.09 -6.81
C ASN A 79 12.71 3.25 -5.68
N VAL A 80 13.11 1.98 -5.59
CA VAL A 80 12.55 1.03 -4.62
C VAL A 80 12.75 1.50 -3.18
N GLU A 81 13.96 1.89 -2.81
CA GLU A 81 14.24 2.32 -1.43
C GLU A 81 13.50 3.62 -1.09
N GLY A 82 13.55 4.62 -1.98
CA GLY A 82 12.96 5.93 -1.74
C GLY A 82 11.44 5.90 -1.60
N SER A 83 10.74 5.17 -2.49
CA SER A 83 9.27 5.04 -2.46
C SER A 83 8.79 4.30 -1.22
N LEU A 84 9.45 3.19 -0.87
CA LEU A 84 9.13 2.45 0.36
C LEU A 84 9.42 3.27 1.61
N ASP A 85 10.59 3.92 1.72
CA ASP A 85 10.94 4.74 2.89
C ASP A 85 10.00 5.92 3.08
N LEU A 86 9.59 6.57 1.99
CA LEU A 86 8.61 7.65 2.03
C LEU A 86 7.25 7.13 2.52
N CYS A 87 6.79 5.98 2.02
CA CYS A 87 5.54 5.38 2.48
C CYS A 87 5.58 5.04 3.98
N PHE A 88 6.67 4.42 4.47
CA PHE A 88 6.83 4.16 5.91
C PHE A 88 6.90 5.45 6.75
N LYS A 89 7.56 6.49 6.25
CA LYS A 89 7.59 7.81 6.92
C LYS A 89 6.19 8.36 7.11
N LEU A 90 5.39 8.38 6.03
CA LEU A 90 3.99 8.84 6.08
C LEU A 90 3.15 7.96 7.01
N ALA A 91 3.29 6.64 6.94
CA ALA A 91 2.58 5.73 7.82
C ALA A 91 2.86 6.01 9.30
N LYS A 92 4.13 6.27 9.65
CA LYS A 92 4.57 6.54 11.03
C LYS A 92 4.12 7.90 11.55
N GLU A 93 4.12 8.92 10.70
CA GLU A 93 3.69 10.27 11.08
C GLU A 93 2.20 10.30 11.48
N TYR A 94 1.36 9.45 10.87
CA TYR A 94 -0.09 9.40 11.11
C TYR A 94 -0.53 8.15 11.89
N ASP A 95 0.40 7.29 12.32
CA ASP A 95 0.14 6.01 12.99
C ASP A 95 -0.85 5.08 12.24
N VAL A 96 -0.75 5.05 10.91
CA VAL A 96 -1.61 4.22 10.04
C VAL A 96 -0.89 2.97 9.55
N ASP A 97 -1.67 1.97 9.14
CA ASP A 97 -1.18 0.75 8.47
C ASP A 97 -0.85 1.03 6.98
N ILE A 98 -0.18 0.07 6.32
CA ILE A 98 0.22 0.14 4.91
C ILE A 98 -0.48 -0.93 4.07
N ASP A 99 -0.94 -0.56 2.88
CA ASP A 99 -1.37 -1.49 1.82
C ASP A 99 -0.74 -1.08 0.48
N TYR A 100 0.24 -1.86 0.02
CA TYR A 100 1.09 -1.50 -1.12
C TYR A 100 0.76 -2.36 -2.34
N HIS A 101 0.54 -1.71 -3.49
CA HIS A 101 0.34 -2.40 -4.76
C HIS A 101 1.70 -2.79 -5.38
N ILE A 102 1.91 -4.08 -5.58
CA ILE A 102 3.08 -4.60 -6.30
C ILE A 102 2.59 -5.58 -7.37
N HIS A 103 2.47 -5.06 -8.59
CA HIS A 103 2.11 -5.79 -9.81
C HIS A 103 3.35 -6.27 -10.57
N ASP A 104 4.52 -5.65 -10.30
CA ASP A 104 5.81 -6.04 -10.87
C ASP A 104 5.96 -7.57 -10.85
N ILE A 105 6.21 -8.16 -12.03
CA ILE A 105 6.31 -9.61 -12.24
C ILE A 105 7.74 -10.13 -12.01
N GLY A 106 7.91 -11.44 -11.92
CA GLY A 106 9.20 -12.10 -11.83
C GLY A 106 10.06 -11.67 -10.64
N THR A 107 11.38 -11.78 -10.79
CA THR A 107 12.32 -11.55 -9.68
C THR A 107 12.34 -10.10 -9.18
N VAL A 108 11.99 -9.12 -10.01
CA VAL A 108 11.92 -7.71 -9.58
C VAL A 108 10.75 -7.46 -8.62
N GLY A 109 9.60 -8.12 -8.84
CA GLY A 109 8.50 -8.07 -7.90
C GLY A 109 8.85 -8.72 -6.57
N VAL A 110 9.45 -9.92 -6.59
CA VAL A 110 9.89 -10.60 -5.35
C VAL A 110 10.92 -9.75 -4.61
N TYR A 111 11.88 -9.14 -5.31
CA TYR A 111 12.83 -8.20 -4.71
C TYR A 111 12.11 -7.04 -4.00
N SER A 112 11.16 -6.39 -4.67
CA SER A 112 10.40 -5.28 -4.09
C SER A 112 9.61 -5.69 -2.84
N ILE A 113 8.96 -6.86 -2.85
CA ILE A 113 8.24 -7.41 -1.69
C ILE A 113 9.22 -7.74 -0.55
N ASN A 114 10.38 -8.32 -0.85
CA ASN A 114 11.42 -8.61 0.16
C ASN A 114 11.91 -7.32 0.82
N ARG A 115 12.13 -6.25 0.05
CA ARG A 115 12.49 -4.93 0.60
C ARG A 115 11.38 -4.35 1.47
N LEU A 116 10.12 -4.44 1.05
CA LEU A 116 8.97 -4.02 1.85
C LEU A 116 8.88 -4.80 3.17
N ALA A 117 9.03 -6.13 3.15
CA ALA A 117 9.01 -6.99 4.33
C ALA A 117 10.19 -6.71 5.28
N GLN A 118 11.39 -6.48 4.74
CA GLN A 118 12.56 -6.12 5.53
C GLN A 118 12.39 -4.76 6.22
N LYS A 119 11.93 -3.74 5.48
CA LYS A 119 11.63 -2.40 6.04
C LYS A 119 10.48 -2.43 7.06
N THR A 120 9.54 -3.37 6.91
CA THR A 120 8.49 -3.62 7.90
C THR A 120 9.08 -3.99 9.26
N ILE A 121 10.11 -4.85 9.28
CA ILE A 121 10.80 -5.23 10.51
C ILE A 121 11.60 -4.04 11.06
N GLU A 122 12.37 -3.37 10.21
CA GLU A 122 13.23 -2.23 10.58
C GLU A 122 12.45 -1.07 11.21
N ASN A 123 11.22 -0.83 10.72
CA ASN A 123 10.37 0.24 11.22
C ASN A 123 9.50 -0.15 12.42
N GLY A 124 9.55 -1.41 12.89
CA GLY A 124 8.69 -1.90 13.97
C GLY A 124 7.22 -2.07 13.54
N TYR A 125 6.97 -2.27 12.26
CA TYR A 125 5.63 -2.33 11.65
C TYR A 125 5.11 -3.75 11.44
N LYS A 126 5.61 -4.72 12.21
CA LYS A 126 5.25 -6.13 12.07
C LYS A 126 3.72 -6.30 12.15
N GLY A 127 3.13 -6.99 11.16
CA GLY A 127 1.68 -7.20 11.08
C GLY A 127 0.85 -5.99 10.60
N ARG A 128 1.47 -4.83 10.34
CA ARG A 128 0.80 -3.58 9.92
C ARG A 128 0.94 -3.29 8.41
N VAL A 129 1.48 -4.24 7.64
CA VAL A 129 1.76 -4.06 6.21
C VAL A 129 1.08 -5.16 5.40
N THR A 130 0.45 -4.75 4.31
CA THR A 130 -0.21 -5.61 3.33
C THR A 130 0.43 -5.39 1.95
N THR A 131 0.71 -6.47 1.23
CA THR A 131 1.03 -6.44 -0.20
C THR A 131 -0.18 -6.90 -1.00
N SER A 132 -0.66 -6.03 -1.87
CA SER A 132 -1.74 -6.34 -2.82
C SER A 132 -1.18 -6.81 -4.16
N HIS A 133 -1.88 -7.76 -4.78
CA HIS A 133 -1.57 -8.45 -6.05
C HIS A 133 -0.47 -9.51 -5.96
N ALA A 134 0.79 -9.10 -5.78
CA ALA A 134 1.94 -9.98 -5.69
C ALA A 134 2.05 -11.02 -6.84
N TRP A 135 1.79 -10.58 -8.07
CA TRP A 135 1.79 -11.46 -9.26
C TRP A 135 3.12 -12.13 -9.53
N CYS A 136 4.23 -11.53 -9.09
CA CYS A 136 5.57 -12.12 -9.19
C CYS A 136 5.70 -13.52 -8.59
N PHE A 137 4.86 -13.90 -7.63
CA PHE A 137 4.86 -15.26 -7.09
C PHE A 137 4.42 -16.32 -8.09
N ALA A 138 3.79 -15.94 -9.20
CA ALA A 138 3.37 -16.86 -10.25
C ALA A 138 4.50 -17.19 -11.25
N ASP A 139 5.41 -16.25 -11.51
CA ASP A 139 6.39 -16.36 -12.61
C ASP A 139 7.86 -16.17 -12.19
N ALA A 140 8.14 -15.82 -10.92
CA ALA A 140 9.47 -15.97 -10.35
C ALA A 140 9.83 -17.44 -10.11
N PRO A 141 11.12 -17.83 -10.15
CA PRO A 141 11.55 -19.18 -9.75
C PRO A 141 11.10 -19.48 -8.31
N SER A 142 10.56 -20.67 -8.05
CA SER A 142 9.95 -20.99 -6.75
C SER A 142 10.95 -20.90 -5.60
N GLU A 143 12.23 -21.14 -5.85
CA GLU A 143 13.29 -21.04 -4.84
C GLU A 143 13.39 -19.64 -4.22
N TRP A 144 13.02 -18.59 -4.96
CA TRP A 144 12.98 -17.22 -4.42
C TRP A 144 11.86 -17.06 -3.39
N LEU A 145 10.70 -17.67 -3.63
CA LEU A 145 9.59 -17.65 -2.67
C LEU A 145 9.91 -18.53 -1.45
N ASP A 146 10.51 -19.70 -1.68
CA ASP A 146 10.96 -20.60 -0.60
C ASP A 146 11.92 -19.89 0.36
N GLU A 147 12.88 -19.13 -0.18
CA GLU A 147 13.81 -18.33 0.61
C GLU A 147 13.10 -17.19 1.37
N ALA A 148 12.09 -16.56 0.77
CA ALA A 148 11.45 -15.37 1.31
C ALA A 148 10.32 -15.65 2.34
N ILE A 149 9.72 -16.84 2.32
CA ILE A 149 8.64 -17.21 3.25
C ILE A 149 9.00 -16.97 4.73
N PRO A 150 10.20 -17.34 5.24
CA PRO A 150 10.61 -17.02 6.60
C PRO A 150 10.59 -15.52 6.91
N LEU A 151 11.10 -14.69 5.99
CA LEU A 151 11.07 -13.22 6.12
C LEU A 151 9.63 -12.70 6.18
N TYR A 152 8.73 -13.22 5.36
CA TYR A 152 7.32 -12.83 5.37
C TYR A 152 6.64 -13.21 6.68
N LYS A 153 6.97 -14.38 7.25
CA LYS A 153 6.49 -14.77 8.58
C LYS A 153 7.03 -13.85 9.68
N ASP A 154 8.33 -13.56 9.67
CA ASP A 154 8.99 -12.75 10.70
C ASP A 154 8.54 -11.28 10.70
N SER A 155 8.20 -10.75 9.52
CA SER A 155 7.61 -9.42 9.34
C SER A 155 6.10 -9.39 9.59
N GLY A 156 5.43 -10.54 9.63
CA GLY A 156 3.96 -10.62 9.66
C GLY A 156 3.32 -10.01 8.41
N MET A 157 3.96 -10.18 7.25
CA MET A 157 3.47 -9.66 5.98
C MET A 157 2.11 -10.27 5.63
N LYS A 158 1.15 -9.43 5.26
CA LYS A 158 -0.19 -9.84 4.80
C LYS A 158 -0.25 -9.74 3.29
N PHE A 159 -1.01 -10.61 2.64
CA PHE A 159 -1.14 -10.62 1.17
C PHE A 159 -2.62 -10.60 0.76
N VAL A 160 -2.92 -9.90 -0.33
CA VAL A 160 -4.23 -9.91 -1.01
C VAL A 160 -4.02 -10.30 -2.47
N THR A 161 -4.83 -11.23 -2.98
CA THR A 161 -4.84 -11.65 -4.38
C THR A 161 -6.21 -11.34 -4.99
N CYS A 162 -6.22 -10.88 -6.24
CA CYS A 162 -7.39 -10.44 -6.99
C CYS A 162 -7.38 -11.05 -8.39
#